data_AF-A0AAV1NLK3-F1
#
_entry.id   AF-A0AAV1NLK3-F1
#
_cell.length_a   1.000
_cell.length_b   1.000
_cell.length_c   1.000
_cell.angle_alpha   90.00
_cell.angle_beta   90.00
_cell.angle_gamma   90.00
#
_symmetry.space_group_name_H-M   'P 1'
#
loop_
_entity.id
_entity.type
_entity.pdbx_description
1 polymer ?
#
loop_
_entity_poly.entity_id
_entity_poly.type
_entity_poly.pdbx_seq_one_letter_code
_entity_poly.pdbx_strand_id
1 'polypeptide(L)'
;MTSRVGPRAVGTNGSDFKHREKVAPQYQMSAALKSEVRKLNIVHLLIWLLVAAQVTVSHFKLVSHDTVSMPYQWEYPYLLSMLPLLCSSLSLPKNNISYLVISMISGGLFSVAPLIYGGMEMFPVAQQLYRHGKAYRFIFGFSAVTVMYLVMVVAVQVHAWQLYYMKKLLDSWFDATQEKKKK
;
A
#
# COMPACT_ATOMS: atom_id res chain seq x y z
N MET A 1 30.46 18.42 -29.18
CA MET A 1 31.92 18.36 -29.01
C MET A 1 32.22 18.39 -27.51
N THR A 2 32.67 17.26 -26.99
CA THR A 2 33.05 17.07 -25.58
C THR A 2 34.42 17.68 -25.35
N SER A 3 34.45 18.77 -24.58
CA SER A 3 35.68 19.29 -23.98
C SER A 3 36.18 18.28 -22.95
N ARG A 4 37.13 17.43 -23.37
CA ARG A 4 38.00 16.64 -22.49
C ARG A 4 39.11 17.58 -22.02
N VAL A 5 39.41 17.56 -20.72
CA VAL A 5 40.42 18.40 -20.00
C VAL A 5 39.85 19.69 -19.41
N GLY A 6 38.98 19.54 -18.41
CA GLY A 6 38.82 20.54 -17.36
C GLY A 6 39.82 20.28 -16.21
N PRO A 7 40.24 21.29 -15.43
CA PRO A 7 41.23 21.14 -14.37
C PRO A 7 40.75 20.12 -13.34
N ARG A 8 41.59 19.11 -13.05
CA ARG A 8 41.35 18.19 -11.93
C ARG A 8 41.39 19.04 -10.66
N ALA A 9 40.32 19.01 -9.86
CA ALA A 9 40.28 19.71 -8.58
C ALA A 9 41.49 19.30 -7.74
N VAL A 10 42.40 20.26 -7.52
CA VAL A 10 43.57 20.09 -6.65
C VAL A 10 43.05 20.03 -5.23
N GLY A 11 43.16 18.86 -4.60
CA GLY A 11 42.87 18.67 -3.17
C GLY A 11 41.49 18.10 -2.85
N THR A 12 41.16 16.90 -3.33
CA THR A 12 40.19 16.04 -2.60
C THR A 12 40.97 15.27 -1.54
N ASN A 13 40.90 15.75 -0.29
CA ASN A 13 41.46 15.17 0.93
C ASN A 13 40.90 13.79 1.32
N GLY A 14 40.67 12.87 0.37
CA GLY A 14 40.18 11.49 0.56
C GLY A 14 38.80 11.34 1.22
N SER A 15 38.27 12.40 1.83
CA SER A 15 37.01 12.43 2.57
C SER A 15 35.79 12.36 1.65
N ASP A 16 35.94 12.86 0.42
CA ASP A 16 34.88 12.89 -0.58
C ASP A 16 34.58 11.51 -1.18
N PHE A 17 35.59 10.63 -1.26
CA PHE A 17 35.41 9.22 -1.66
C PHE A 17 34.55 8.46 -0.66
N LYS A 18 34.85 8.56 0.65
CA LYS A 18 34.07 7.93 1.72
C LYS A 18 32.62 8.43 1.75
N HIS A 19 32.38 9.68 1.34
CA HIS A 19 31.04 10.23 1.26
C HIS A 19 30.28 9.73 0.03
N ARG A 20 30.88 9.74 -1.16
CA ARG A 20 30.29 9.17 -2.38
C ARG A 20 29.95 7.68 -2.21
N GLU A 21 30.81 6.92 -1.55
CA GLU A 21 30.57 5.51 -1.23
C GLU A 21 29.37 5.29 -0.30
N LYS A 22 29.05 6.24 0.60
CA LYS A 22 27.87 6.13 1.49
C LYS A 22 26.59 6.65 0.85
N VAL A 23 26.68 7.66 0.01
CA VAL A 23 25.52 8.32 -0.61
C VAL A 23 24.96 7.49 -1.78
N ALA A 24 25.82 6.89 -2.60
CA ALA A 24 25.40 6.04 -3.72
C ALA A 24 24.48 4.86 -3.31
N PRO A 25 24.81 4.05 -2.27
CA PRO A 25 23.95 2.95 -1.84
C PRO A 25 22.64 3.43 -1.21
N GLN A 26 22.62 4.56 -0.50
CA GLN A 26 21.37 5.13 0.04
C GLN A 26 20.39 5.51 -1.08
N TYR A 27 20.86 6.14 -2.16
CA TYR A 27 20.01 6.47 -3.30
C TYR A 27 19.53 5.22 -4.06
N GLN A 28 20.40 4.21 -4.24
CA GLN A 28 20.01 2.94 -4.86
C GLN A 28 18.96 2.19 -4.02
N MET A 29 19.13 2.15 -2.70
CA MET A 29 18.19 1.55 -1.77
C MET A 29 16.85 2.27 -1.77
N SER A 30 16.86 3.61 -1.74
CA SER A 30 15.62 4.40 -1.82
C SER A 30 14.88 4.19 -3.14
N ALA A 31 15.61 4.14 -4.27
CA ALA A 31 15.02 3.88 -5.58
C ALA A 31 14.36 2.50 -5.65
N ALA A 32 15.04 1.46 -5.15
CA ALA A 32 14.49 0.10 -5.08
C ALA A 32 13.21 0.07 -4.23
N LEU A 33 13.25 0.60 -3.00
CA LEU A 33 12.09 0.65 -2.10
C LEU A 33 10.91 1.42 -2.70
N LYS A 34 11.15 2.55 -3.38
CA LYS A 34 10.09 3.30 -4.08
C LYS A 34 9.43 2.48 -5.17
N SER A 35 10.19 1.67 -5.90
CA SER A 35 9.63 0.80 -6.94
C SER A 35 8.74 -0.29 -6.34
N GLU A 36 9.14 -0.88 -5.22
CA GLU A 36 8.33 -1.86 -4.48
C GLU A 36 7.03 -1.23 -3.96
N VAL A 37 7.11 -0.07 -3.31
CA VAL A 37 5.92 0.69 -2.85
C VAL A 37 5.02 1.03 -4.04
N ARG A 38 5.57 1.45 -5.19
CA ARG A 38 4.76 1.75 -6.38
C ARG A 38 4.02 0.53 -6.92
N LYS A 39 4.68 -0.63 -6.99
CA LYS A 39 4.04 -1.88 -7.40
C LYS A 39 2.89 -2.25 -6.46
N LEU A 40 3.12 -2.16 -5.15
CA LEU A 40 2.09 -2.43 -4.15
C LEU A 40 0.93 -1.42 -4.20
N ASN A 41 1.20 -0.14 -4.44
CA ASN A 41 0.16 0.87 -4.65
C ASN A 41 -0.73 0.54 -5.86
N ILE A 42 -0.16 0.00 -6.94
CA ILE A 42 -0.96 -0.43 -8.11
C ILE A 42 -1.85 -1.62 -7.72
N VAL A 43 -1.31 -2.62 -7.01
CA VAL A 43 -2.10 -3.77 -6.56
C VAL A 43 -3.21 -3.35 -5.59
N HIS A 44 -2.91 -2.45 -4.65
CA HIS A 44 -3.90 -1.86 -3.75
C HIS A 44 -4.99 -1.12 -4.55
N LEU A 45 -4.62 -0.31 -5.55
CA LEU A 45 -5.58 0.37 -6.41
C LEU A 45 -6.51 -0.63 -7.13
N LEU A 46 -5.97 -1.74 -7.65
CA LEU A 46 -6.78 -2.78 -8.28
C LEU A 46 -7.77 -3.42 -7.30
N ILE A 47 -7.32 -3.78 -6.10
CA ILE A 47 -8.21 -4.32 -5.04
C ILE A 47 -9.29 -3.30 -4.68
N TRP A 48 -8.90 -2.03 -4.52
CA TRP A 48 -9.82 -0.95 -4.19
C TRP A 48 -10.88 -0.75 -5.29
N LEU A 49 -10.49 -0.77 -6.56
CA LEU A 49 -11.40 -0.65 -7.70
C LEU A 49 -12.40 -1.81 -7.74
N LEU A 50 -11.96 -3.04 -7.43
CA LEU A 50 -12.86 -4.20 -7.36
C LEU A 50 -13.90 -4.06 -6.25
N VAL A 51 -13.48 -3.64 -5.05
CA VAL A 51 -14.41 -3.41 -3.92
C VAL A 51 -15.36 -2.23 -4.24
N ALA A 52 -14.84 -1.13 -4.79
CA ALA A 52 -15.66 0.02 -5.18
C ALA A 52 -16.68 -0.33 -6.27
N ALA A 53 -16.28 -1.15 -7.25
CA ALA A 53 -17.18 -1.65 -8.28
C ALA A 53 -18.27 -2.54 -7.68
N GLN A 54 -17.92 -3.47 -6.78
CA GLN A 54 -18.88 -4.32 -6.07
C GLN A 54 -19.91 -3.49 -5.30
N VAL A 55 -19.44 -2.52 -4.49
CA VAL A 55 -20.31 -1.62 -3.72
C VAL A 55 -21.23 -0.83 -4.65
N THR A 56 -20.69 -0.29 -5.74
CA THR A 56 -21.46 0.51 -6.72
C THR A 56 -22.52 -0.35 -7.42
N VAL A 57 -22.13 -1.49 -7.98
CA VAL A 57 -23.06 -2.43 -8.66
C VAL A 57 -24.20 -2.84 -7.74
N SER A 58 -23.88 -3.13 -6.48
CA SER A 58 -24.87 -3.51 -5.47
C SER A 58 -25.81 -2.36 -5.09
N HIS A 59 -25.30 -1.16 -4.81
CA HIS A 59 -26.13 -0.02 -4.37
C HIS A 59 -27.03 0.52 -5.47
N PHE A 60 -26.52 0.60 -6.70
CA PHE A 60 -27.30 1.05 -7.85
C PHE A 60 -28.13 -0.07 -8.49
N LYS A 61 -28.08 -1.29 -7.92
CA LYS A 61 -28.82 -2.47 -8.40
C LYS A 61 -28.60 -2.74 -9.90
N LEU A 62 -27.35 -2.56 -10.38
CA LEU A 62 -27.00 -2.83 -11.78
C LEU A 62 -27.17 -4.31 -12.13
N VAL A 63 -27.07 -5.17 -11.12
CA VAL A 63 -27.27 -6.63 -11.23
C VAL A 63 -28.12 -7.09 -10.04
N SER A 64 -28.83 -8.21 -10.19
CA SER A 64 -29.59 -8.84 -9.09
C SER A 64 -28.70 -9.14 -7.88
N HIS A 65 -29.26 -9.01 -6.67
CA HIS A 65 -28.60 -9.36 -5.42
C HIS A 65 -28.27 -10.86 -5.29
N ASP A 66 -28.89 -11.70 -6.11
CA ASP A 66 -28.54 -13.12 -6.21
C ASP A 66 -27.20 -13.32 -6.92
N THR A 67 -26.82 -12.40 -7.82
CA THR A 67 -25.53 -12.44 -8.52
C THR A 67 -24.44 -11.70 -7.75
N VAL A 68 -24.76 -10.52 -7.22
CA VAL A 68 -23.85 -9.71 -6.40
C VAL A 68 -24.59 -9.27 -5.14
N SER A 69 -24.31 -9.98 -4.04
CA SER A 69 -24.90 -9.67 -2.74
C SER A 69 -24.45 -8.32 -2.19
N MET A 70 -25.21 -7.80 -1.22
CA MET A 70 -24.85 -6.60 -0.48
C MET A 70 -23.45 -6.70 0.16
N PRO A 71 -22.62 -5.64 0.04
CA PRO A 71 -21.31 -5.56 0.68
C PRO A 71 -21.37 -5.83 2.19
N TYR A 72 -20.30 -6.41 2.72
CA TYR A 72 -20.06 -6.48 4.16
C TYR A 72 -19.76 -5.09 4.74
N GLN A 73 -19.97 -4.93 6.05
CA GLN A 73 -19.80 -3.63 6.71
C GLN A 73 -18.36 -3.14 6.65
N TRP A 74 -17.38 -4.03 6.64
CA TRP A 74 -15.97 -3.65 6.52
C TRP A 74 -15.57 -3.02 5.18
N GLU A 75 -16.30 -3.32 4.10
CA GLU A 75 -15.98 -2.81 2.76
C GLU A 75 -16.15 -1.30 2.68
N TYR A 76 -17.13 -0.73 3.38
CA TYR A 76 -17.40 0.71 3.41
C TYR A 76 -16.24 1.55 3.97
N PRO A 77 -15.77 1.34 5.22
CA PRO A 77 -14.60 2.05 5.73
C PRO A 77 -13.33 1.69 4.97
N TYR A 78 -13.23 0.50 4.37
CA TYR A 78 -12.09 0.14 3.51
C TYR A 78 -12.00 1.00 2.24
N LEU A 79 -13.09 1.57 1.74
CA LEU A 79 -13.03 2.54 0.63
C LEU A 79 -12.22 3.80 0.99
N LEU A 80 -12.10 4.14 2.28
CA LEU A 80 -11.23 5.23 2.74
C LEU A 80 -9.74 4.89 2.59
N SER A 81 -9.36 3.63 2.31
CA SER A 81 -7.98 3.25 1.97
C SER A 81 -7.45 3.93 0.69
N MET A 82 -8.30 4.62 -0.08
CA MET A 82 -7.85 5.51 -1.14
C MET A 82 -6.97 6.66 -0.62
N LEU A 83 -7.20 7.14 0.60
CA LEU A 83 -6.42 8.22 1.21
C LEU A 83 -4.94 7.85 1.40
N PRO A 84 -4.58 6.77 2.12
CA PRO A 84 -3.18 6.37 2.24
C PRO A 84 -2.53 6.06 0.91
N LEU A 85 -3.28 5.50 -0.06
CA LEU A 85 -2.78 5.22 -1.41
C LEU A 85 -2.35 6.50 -2.16
N LEU A 86 -3.18 7.55 -2.10
CA LEU A 86 -2.89 8.85 -2.71
C LEU A 86 -1.70 9.53 -2.01
N CYS A 87 -1.70 9.58 -0.68
CA CYS A 87 -0.59 10.15 0.08
C CYS A 87 0.73 9.41 -0.18
N SER A 88 0.71 8.07 -0.26
CA SER A 88 1.87 7.25 -0.61
C SER A 88 2.40 7.66 -1.98
N SER A 89 1.54 7.69 -3.00
CA SER A 89 1.92 7.98 -4.38
C SER A 89 2.48 9.39 -4.55
N LEU A 90 1.91 10.39 -3.86
CA LEU A 90 2.39 11.77 -3.87
C LEU A 90 3.71 11.97 -3.10
N SER A 91 4.04 11.09 -2.16
CA SER A 91 5.28 11.16 -1.40
C SER A 91 6.53 10.78 -2.24
N LEU A 92 6.38 9.86 -3.21
CA LEU A 92 7.51 9.23 -3.90
C LEU A 92 8.31 10.15 -4.85
N PRO A 93 7.71 11.07 -5.63
CA PRO A 93 8.45 11.90 -6.58
C PRO A 93 9.41 12.89 -5.90
N LYS A 94 8.98 13.49 -4.78
CA LYS A 94 9.72 14.56 -4.07
C LYS A 94 10.33 14.12 -2.74
N ASN A 95 10.30 12.82 -2.41
CA ASN A 95 10.71 12.29 -1.10
C ASN A 95 10.03 13.02 0.07
N ASN A 96 8.72 13.28 -0.06
CA ASN A 96 8.02 14.06 0.95
C ASN A 96 7.72 13.19 2.19
N ILE A 97 8.54 13.37 3.23
CA ILE A 97 8.46 12.66 4.50
C ILE A 97 7.07 12.82 5.14
N SER A 98 6.49 14.02 5.14
CA SER A 98 5.18 14.29 5.75
C SER A 98 4.07 13.48 5.09
N TYR A 99 4.01 13.44 3.76
CA TYR A 99 3.01 12.62 3.05
C TYR A 99 3.22 11.14 3.28
N LEU A 100 4.47 10.67 3.39
CA LEU A 100 4.76 9.27 3.68
C LEU A 100 4.29 8.88 5.09
N VAL A 101 4.54 9.72 6.09
CA VAL A 101 4.07 9.49 7.48
C VAL A 101 2.54 9.50 7.55
N ILE A 102 1.89 10.48 6.90
CA ILE A 102 0.42 10.55 6.82
C ILE A 102 -0.12 9.26 6.16
N SER A 103 0.50 8.81 5.08
CA SER A 103 0.14 7.56 4.40
C SER A 103 0.26 6.34 5.30
N MET A 104 1.32 6.25 6.13
CA MET A 104 1.50 5.12 7.05
C MET A 104 0.45 5.10 8.16
N ILE A 105 0.18 6.26 8.80
CA ILE A 105 -0.82 6.36 9.87
C ILE A 105 -2.23 6.08 9.34
N SER A 106 -2.59 6.74 8.23
CA SER A 106 -3.88 6.50 7.56
C SER A 106 -3.99 5.10 6.96
N GLY A 107 -2.86 4.47 6.59
CA GLY A 107 -2.79 3.08 6.14
C GLY A 107 -3.18 2.10 7.24
N GLY A 108 -2.65 2.29 8.45
CA GLY A 108 -3.08 1.53 9.62
C GLY A 108 -4.58 1.68 9.90
N LEU A 109 -5.08 2.91 9.88
CA LEU A 109 -6.47 3.22 10.25
C LEU A 109 -7.50 2.83 9.18
N PHE A 110 -7.26 3.13 7.90
CA PHE A 110 -8.25 2.97 6.84
C PHE A 110 -7.99 1.76 5.92
N SER A 111 -6.82 1.12 6.02
CA SER A 111 -6.52 -0.08 5.22
C SER A 111 -6.46 -1.32 6.09
N VAL A 112 -5.68 -1.31 7.18
CA VAL A 112 -5.50 -2.49 8.04
C VAL A 112 -6.69 -2.70 8.99
N ALA A 113 -7.14 -1.66 9.69
CA ALA A 113 -8.21 -1.82 10.69
C ALA A 113 -9.55 -2.35 10.12
N PRO A 114 -10.03 -1.89 8.94
CA PRO A 114 -11.22 -2.46 8.32
C PRO A 114 -11.07 -3.95 8.00
N LEU A 115 -9.88 -4.40 7.59
CA LEU A 115 -9.64 -5.81 7.29
C LEU A 115 -9.68 -6.68 8.55
N ILE A 116 -9.13 -6.19 9.67
CA ILE A 116 -9.23 -6.88 10.96
C ILE A 116 -10.70 -7.00 11.38
N TYR A 117 -11.44 -5.89 11.33
CA TYR A 117 -12.86 -5.86 11.65
C TYR A 117 -13.66 -6.82 10.74
N GLY A 118 -13.43 -6.78 9.43
CA GLY A 118 -14.10 -7.64 8.46
C GLY A 118 -13.80 -9.12 8.68
N GLY A 119 -12.58 -9.46 9.10
CA GLY A 119 -12.22 -10.83 9.46
C GLY A 119 -13.04 -11.36 10.63
N MET A 120 -13.39 -10.49 11.59
CA MET A 120 -14.27 -10.82 12.71
C MET A 120 -15.75 -10.82 12.30
N GLU A 121 -16.18 -9.84 11.50
CA GLU A 121 -17.55 -9.70 11.00
C GLU A 121 -17.99 -10.94 10.20
N MET A 122 -17.12 -11.43 9.32
CA MET A 122 -17.40 -12.55 8.43
C MET A 122 -17.27 -13.93 9.11
N PHE A 123 -16.68 -13.99 10.31
CA PHE A 123 -16.37 -15.25 10.98
C PHE A 123 -17.60 -16.12 11.29
N PRO A 124 -18.72 -15.58 11.83
CA PRO A 124 -19.93 -16.37 12.05
C PRO A 124 -20.52 -16.92 10.75
N VAL A 125 -20.44 -16.14 9.65
CA VAL A 125 -20.94 -16.54 8.33
C VAL A 125 -20.08 -17.67 7.75
N ALA A 126 -18.76 -17.58 7.89
CA ALA A 126 -17.86 -18.67 7.52
C ALA A 126 -18.13 -19.93 8.34
N GLN A 127 -18.36 -19.81 9.66
CA GLN A 127 -18.70 -20.96 10.49
C GLN A 127 -20.01 -21.63 10.04
N GLN A 128 -21.03 -20.85 9.66
CA GLN A 128 -22.27 -21.38 9.10
C GLN A 128 -22.04 -22.13 7.78
N LEU A 129 -21.20 -21.57 6.90
CA LEU A 129 -20.85 -22.22 5.64
C LEU A 129 -20.10 -23.54 5.86
N TYR A 130 -19.01 -23.52 6.63
CA TYR A 130 -18.13 -24.69 6.77
C TYR A 130 -18.69 -25.79 7.67
N ARG A 131 -19.51 -25.46 8.68
CA ARG A 131 -20.10 -26.48 9.57
C ARG A 131 -21.46 -26.98 9.11
N HIS A 132 -22.25 -26.13 8.47
CA HIS A 132 -23.65 -26.46 8.14
C HIS A 132 -23.92 -26.48 6.63
N GLY A 133 -22.95 -26.12 5.79
CA GLY A 133 -23.12 -26.05 4.33
C GLY A 133 -24.08 -24.95 3.87
N LYS A 134 -24.38 -23.96 4.72
CA LYS A 134 -25.36 -22.90 4.41
C LYS A 134 -24.68 -21.61 4.00
N ALA A 135 -24.99 -21.13 2.80
CA ALA A 135 -24.58 -19.82 2.28
C ALA A 135 -25.81 -18.91 2.09
N TYR A 136 -25.70 -17.65 2.53
CA TYR A 136 -26.79 -16.66 2.42
C TYR A 136 -26.46 -15.48 1.50
N ARG A 137 -25.19 -15.35 1.10
CA ARG A 137 -24.68 -14.28 0.24
C ARG A 137 -23.81 -14.89 -0.84
N PHE A 138 -23.97 -14.39 -2.07
CA PHE A 138 -23.31 -14.92 -3.25
C PHE A 138 -22.65 -13.81 -4.08
N ILE A 139 -21.51 -14.16 -4.66
CA ILE A 139 -20.80 -13.34 -5.65
C ILE A 139 -20.50 -14.27 -6.82
N PHE A 140 -21.13 -13.99 -7.97
CA PHE A 140 -21.01 -14.79 -9.20
C PHE A 140 -21.21 -16.30 -8.99
N GLY A 141 -22.21 -16.68 -8.18
CA GLY A 141 -22.54 -18.09 -7.89
C GLY A 141 -21.68 -18.76 -6.81
N PHE A 142 -20.61 -18.11 -6.34
CA PHE A 142 -19.82 -18.58 -5.20
C PHE A 142 -20.28 -17.94 -3.90
N SER A 143 -20.04 -18.61 -2.77
CA SER A 143 -20.33 -18.01 -1.47
C SER A 143 -19.49 -16.75 -1.26
N ALA A 144 -20.16 -15.63 -1.01
CA ALA A 144 -19.52 -14.32 -0.87
C ALA A 144 -18.45 -14.33 0.23
N VAL A 145 -18.71 -15.02 1.35
CA VAL A 145 -17.76 -15.09 2.47
C VAL A 145 -16.42 -15.73 2.06
N THR A 146 -16.45 -16.77 1.23
CA THR A 146 -15.24 -17.44 0.75
C THR A 146 -14.44 -16.52 -0.17
N VAL A 147 -15.12 -15.87 -1.13
CA VAL A 147 -14.50 -14.92 -2.06
C VAL A 147 -13.87 -13.75 -1.29
N MET A 148 -14.61 -13.18 -0.33
CA MET A 148 -14.15 -12.02 0.43
C MET A 148 -13.01 -12.34 1.39
N TYR A 149 -12.96 -13.53 1.99
CA TYR A 149 -11.77 -13.94 2.78
C TYR A 149 -10.52 -14.07 1.91
N LEU A 150 -10.62 -14.56 0.66
CA LEU A 150 -9.48 -14.60 -0.25
C LEU A 150 -8.99 -13.18 -0.59
N VAL A 151 -9.90 -12.28 -0.93
CA VAL A 151 -9.60 -10.86 -1.17
C VAL A 151 -8.92 -10.25 0.07
N MET A 152 -9.44 -10.55 1.26
CA MET A 152 -8.91 -10.05 2.53
C MET A 152 -7.49 -10.53 2.80
N VAL A 153 -7.19 -11.81 2.63
CA VAL A 153 -5.84 -12.35 2.84
C VAL A 153 -4.84 -11.67 1.90
N VAL A 154 -5.19 -11.51 0.62
CA VAL A 154 -4.35 -10.79 -0.35
C VAL A 154 -4.17 -9.33 0.07
N ALA A 155 -5.25 -8.65 0.45
CA ALA A 155 -5.20 -7.25 0.88
C ALA A 155 -4.31 -7.07 2.13
N VAL A 156 -4.43 -7.95 3.13
CA VAL A 156 -3.58 -7.92 4.33
C VAL A 156 -2.11 -8.06 3.97
N GLN A 157 -1.76 -8.98 3.06
CA GLN A 157 -0.37 -9.14 2.61
C GLN A 157 0.14 -7.89 1.90
N VAL A 158 -0.66 -7.31 1.00
CA VAL A 158 -0.31 -6.07 0.28
C VAL A 158 -0.04 -4.94 1.28
N HIS A 159 -0.96 -4.71 2.23
CA HIS A 159 -0.82 -3.63 3.22
C HIS A 159 0.33 -3.85 4.19
N ALA A 160 0.58 -5.09 4.61
CA ALA A 160 1.72 -5.43 5.47
C ALA A 160 3.06 -5.08 4.79
N TRP A 161 3.23 -5.50 3.53
CA TRP A 161 4.43 -5.18 2.76
C TRP A 161 4.54 -3.68 2.45
N GLN A 162 3.41 -3.02 2.17
CA GLN A 162 3.40 -1.59 1.89
C GLN A 162 3.87 -0.80 3.11
N LEU A 163 3.33 -1.08 4.30
CA LEU A 163 3.76 -0.44 5.56
C LEU A 163 5.22 -0.75 5.88
N TYR A 164 5.66 -1.98 5.68
CA TYR A 164 7.05 -2.38 5.88
C TYR A 164 8.03 -1.60 4.99
N TYR A 165 7.77 -1.54 3.67
CA TYR A 165 8.64 -0.82 2.76
C TYR A 165 8.57 0.70 2.94
N MET A 166 7.39 1.24 3.25
CA MET A 166 7.25 2.67 3.59
C MET A 166 8.02 3.03 4.86
N LYS A 167 8.04 2.17 5.89
CA LYS A 167 8.86 2.39 7.08
C LYS A 167 10.36 2.40 6.75
N LYS A 168 10.84 1.43 5.97
CA LYS A 168 12.24 1.41 5.51
C LYS A 168 12.61 2.64 4.68
N LEU A 169 11.68 3.09 3.83
CA LEU A 169 11.85 4.28 3.01
C LEU A 169 11.91 5.56 3.85
N LEU A 170 11.06 5.65 4.88
CA LEU A 170 11.04 6.74 5.84
C LEU A 170 12.38 6.86 6.57
N ASP A 171 12.91 5.73 7.06
CA ASP A 171 14.20 5.69 7.75
C ASP A 171 15.33 6.16 6.82
N SER A 172 15.36 5.64 5.59
CA SER A 172 16.33 6.05 4.57
C SER A 172 16.27 7.55 4.25
N TRP A 173 15.08 8.15 4.12
CA TRP A 173 14.93 9.58 3.86
C TRP A 173 15.29 10.45 5.06
N PHE A 174 14.98 9.98 6.27
CA PHE A 174 15.30 10.70 7.50
C PHE A 174 16.82 10.75 7.71
N ASP A 175 17.51 9.62 7.59
CA ASP A 175 18.96 9.52 7.72
C ASP A 175 19.69 10.42 6.70
N ALA A 176 19.27 10.36 5.44
CA ALA A 176 19.84 11.21 4.38
C ALA A 176 19.63 12.71 4.64
N THR A 177 18.52 13.10 5.28
CA THR A 177 18.23 14.50 5.63
C THR A 177 19.09 14.96 6.81
N GLN A 178 19.30 14.10 7.82
CA GLN A 178 20.17 14.39 8.96
C GLN A 178 21.64 14.47 8.55
N GLU A 179 22.11 13.58 7.68
CA GLU A 179 23.48 13.62 7.14
C GLU A 179 23.76 14.92 6.36
N LYS A 180 22.75 15.46 5.66
CA LYS A 180 22.85 16.76 4.99
C LYS A 180 22.90 17.95 5.98
N LYS A 181 22.17 17.87 7.10
CA LYS A 181 22.10 18.95 8.10
C LYS A 181 23.33 19.04 9.01
N LYS A 182 24.02 17.92 9.22
CA LYS A 182 25.27 17.86 10.02
C LYS A 182 26.50 18.41 9.28
N LYS A 183 26.35 18.78 8.01
CA LYS A 183 27.37 19.41 7.18
C LYS A 183 27.03 20.87 6.97
#